data_AF-A0A2M6WDR3-F1
#
_entry.id   AF-A0A2M6WDR3-F1
#
_cell.length_a   1.000
_cell.length_b   1.000
_cell.length_c   1.000
_cell.angle_alpha   90.00
_cell.angle_beta   90.00
_cell.angle_gamma   90.00
#
_symmetry.space_group_name_H-M   'P 1'
#
loop_
_entity.id
_entity.type
_entity.pdbx_description
1 polymer ?
#
loop_
_entity_poly.entity_id
_entity_poly.type
_entity_poly.pdbx_seq_one_letter_code
_entity_poly.pdbx_strand_id
1 'polypeptide(L)'
;MLQIKKRSDTKRGVRFMATICLYQDSRHEKPLHWMRDVFGIGYLSRRSDGITELRINGYTHVLKVLTELRPFIRFKEVQADALIEACRILSTMPIQKLSEKQLKRVVDLAFIVKNENYKSRSTHTKEAVYKRLGLTP
;
A
#
# COMPACT_ATOMS: atom_id res chain seq x y z
N MET A 1 -2.19 -0.41 -2.99
CA MET A 1 -2.57 0.72 -2.10
C MET A 1 -1.39 1.07 -1.21
N LEU A 2 -1.12 2.36 -1.02
CA LEU A 2 -0.23 2.86 0.03
C LEU A 2 -1.05 3.75 0.96
N GLN A 3 -1.42 3.22 2.12
CA GLN A 3 -2.24 3.92 3.10
C GLN A 3 -1.38 4.63 4.13
N ILE A 4 -1.83 5.79 4.59
CA ILE A 4 -1.24 6.55 5.68
C ILE A 4 -2.21 6.47 6.86
N LYS A 5 -1.86 5.71 7.89
CA LYS A 5 -2.69 5.50 9.08
C LYS A 5 -2.17 6.35 10.24
N LYS A 6 -3.06 7.09 10.89
CA LYS A 6 -2.76 7.82 12.12
C LYS A 6 -2.56 6.84 13.28
N ARG A 7 -1.55 7.07 14.11
CA ARG A 7 -1.16 6.18 15.21
C ARG A 7 -0.71 7.01 16.40
N SER A 8 -1.46 6.99 17.50
CA SER A 8 -1.09 7.67 18.75
C SER A 8 0.07 6.97 19.48
N ASP A 9 0.27 5.68 19.21
CA ASP A 9 1.27 4.79 19.82
C ASP A 9 2.67 4.89 19.21
N THR A 10 2.88 5.75 18.21
CA THR A 10 4.18 5.90 17.53
C THR A 10 4.72 7.30 17.67
N LYS A 11 6.04 7.46 17.89
CA LYS A 11 6.70 8.79 18.04
C LYS A 11 6.37 9.76 16.89
N ARG A 12 6.23 9.25 15.66
CA ARG A 12 5.93 10.06 14.45
C ARG A 12 4.43 10.16 14.13
N GLY A 13 3.55 9.59 14.95
CA GLY A 13 2.10 9.73 14.79
C GLY A 13 1.47 9.04 13.57
N VAL A 14 2.27 8.33 12.76
CA VAL A 14 1.92 7.88 11.41
C VAL A 14 2.54 6.53 11.09
N ARG A 15 1.75 5.66 10.44
CA ARG A 15 2.19 4.39 9.86
C ARG A 15 1.83 4.33 8.38
N PHE A 16 2.82 4.02 7.54
CA PHE A 16 2.58 3.62 6.16
C PHE A 16 2.14 2.14 6.11
N MET A 17 1.25 1.81 5.19
CA MET A 17 0.79 0.44 4.98
C MET A 17 0.66 0.16 3.50
N ALA A 18 1.52 -0.72 3.00
CA ALA A 18 1.46 -1.23 1.63
C ALA A 18 0.58 -2.48 1.58
N THR A 19 -0.35 -2.50 0.64
CA THR A 19 -1.30 -3.58 0.45
C THR A 19 -1.64 -3.79 -1.02
N ILE A 20 -1.62 -5.04 -1.49
CA ILE A 20 -2.33 -5.47 -2.69
C ILE A 20 -3.65 -6.09 -2.22
N CYS A 21 -4.76 -5.67 -2.83
CA CYS A 21 -6.08 -6.20 -2.51
C CYS A 21 -6.80 -6.57 -3.81
N LEU A 22 -7.23 -7.82 -3.88
CA LEU A 22 -7.99 -8.38 -5.00
C LEU A 22 -9.37 -8.76 -4.48
N TYR A 23 -10.41 -8.36 -5.20
CA TYR A 23 -11.80 -8.54 -4.78
C TYR A 23 -12.50 -9.50 -5.73
N GLN A 24 -13.41 -10.30 -5.19
CA GLN A 24 -14.30 -11.16 -5.97
C GLN A 24 -15.64 -11.34 -5.24
N ASP A 25 -16.72 -11.53 -5.99
CA ASP A 25 -17.99 -11.99 -5.42
C ASP A 25 -17.75 -13.30 -4.66
N SER A 26 -18.25 -13.42 -3.42
CA SER A 26 -17.94 -14.57 -2.56
C SER A 26 -18.44 -15.90 -3.12
N ARG A 27 -19.47 -15.88 -3.99
CA ARG A 27 -19.94 -17.09 -4.69
C ARG A 27 -18.90 -17.63 -5.67
N HIS A 28 -17.93 -16.80 -6.06
CA HIS A 28 -16.90 -17.12 -7.03
C HIS A 28 -15.48 -16.91 -6.46
N GLU A 29 -15.26 -17.07 -5.15
CA GLU A 29 -13.97 -16.78 -4.49
C GLU A 29 -12.82 -17.73 -4.86
N LYS A 30 -13.09 -18.87 -5.52
CA LYS A 30 -12.07 -19.89 -5.86
C LYS A 30 -10.80 -19.33 -6.54
N PRO A 31 -10.87 -18.37 -7.49
CA PRO A 31 -9.66 -17.77 -8.06
C PRO A 31 -8.80 -17.03 -7.04
N LEU A 32 -9.38 -16.45 -5.99
CA LEU A 32 -8.62 -15.80 -4.93
C LEU A 32 -7.83 -16.82 -4.10
N HIS A 33 -8.38 -18.01 -3.87
CA HIS A 33 -7.64 -19.10 -3.23
C HIS A 33 -6.48 -19.57 -4.10
N TRP A 34 -6.72 -19.80 -5.39
CA TRP A 34 -5.67 -20.15 -6.35
C TRP A 34 -4.56 -19.09 -6.38
N MET A 35 -4.90 -17.80 -6.44
CA MET A 35 -3.92 -16.71 -6.40
C MET A 35 -3.09 -16.72 -5.12
N ARG A 36 -3.72 -16.91 -3.95
CA ARG A 36 -3.00 -17.03 -2.67
C ARG A 36 -1.99 -18.18 -2.72
N ASP A 37 -2.40 -19.33 -3.25
CA ASP A 37 -1.56 -20.52 -3.31
C ASP A 37 -0.39 -20.33 -4.29
N VAL A 38 -0.63 -19.67 -5.44
CA VAL A 38 0.42 -19.27 -6.40
C VAL A 38 1.42 -18.29 -5.79
N PHE A 39 0.94 -17.26 -5.08
CA PHE A 39 1.84 -16.29 -4.44
C PHE A 39 2.52 -16.85 -3.19
N GLY A 40 1.96 -17.88 -2.55
CA GLY A 40 2.40 -18.45 -1.29
C GLY A 40 2.22 -17.52 -0.08
N ILE A 41 1.46 -16.42 -0.23
CA ILE A 41 1.28 -15.37 0.77
C ILE A 41 -0.09 -14.71 0.68
N GLY A 42 -0.44 -14.01 1.75
CA GLY A 42 -1.70 -13.27 1.87
C GLY A 42 -2.79 -14.07 2.57
N TYR A 43 -3.86 -13.37 2.92
CA TYR A 43 -5.02 -13.97 3.58
C TYR A 43 -6.30 -13.56 2.87
N LEU A 44 -7.29 -14.45 2.94
CA LEU A 44 -8.64 -14.16 2.45
C LEU A 44 -9.53 -13.75 3.62
N SER A 45 -10.48 -12.88 3.35
CA SER A 45 -11.56 -12.57 4.27
C SER A 45 -12.84 -12.32 3.50
N ARG A 46 -13.96 -12.82 4.03
CA ARG A 46 -15.30 -12.52 3.52
C ARG A 46 -15.84 -11.31 4.26
N ARG A 47 -16.35 -10.35 3.51
CA ARG A 47 -17.03 -9.16 4.05
C ARG A 47 -18.52 -9.44 4.18
N SER A 48 -19.19 -8.65 5.02
CA SER A 48 -20.64 -8.74 5.25
C SER A 48 -21.48 -8.33 4.04
N ASP A 49 -20.89 -7.74 3.01
CA ASP A 49 -21.55 -7.30 1.76
C ASP A 49 -21.43 -8.31 0.62
N GLY A 50 -21.05 -9.56 0.92
CA GLY A 50 -20.94 -10.63 -0.07
C GLY A 50 -19.68 -10.57 -0.93
N ILE A 51 -18.70 -9.72 -0.61
CA ILE A 51 -17.39 -9.66 -1.29
C ILE A 51 -16.32 -10.41 -0.50
N THR A 52 -15.55 -11.24 -1.20
CA THR A 52 -14.31 -11.83 -0.67
C THR A 52 -13.12 -11.05 -1.17
N GLU A 53 -12.11 -10.89 -0.31
CA GLU A 53 -10.89 -10.18 -0.65
C GLU A 53 -9.65 -10.97 -0.28
N LEU A 54 -8.69 -11.06 -1.20
CA LEU A 54 -7.33 -11.51 -0.94
C LEU A 54 -6.46 -10.29 -0.64
N ARG A 55 -5.86 -10.25 0.55
CA ARG A 55 -4.95 -9.19 0.98
C ARG A 55 -3.53 -9.69 1.17
N ILE A 56 -2.60 -9.03 0.48
CA ILE A 56 -1.16 -9.18 0.65
C ILE A 56 -0.63 -7.89 1.27
N ASN A 57 -0.07 -7.99 2.48
CA ASN A 57 0.38 -6.85 3.28
C ASN A 57 1.89 -6.91 3.54
N GLY A 58 2.47 -5.74 3.73
CA GLY A 58 3.87 -5.57 4.13
C GLY A 58 4.77 -5.23 2.95
N TYR A 59 5.79 -4.41 3.20
CA TYR A 59 6.60 -3.81 2.14
C TYR A 59 7.35 -4.85 1.31
N THR A 60 8.00 -5.82 1.96
CA THR A 60 8.76 -6.88 1.29
C THR A 60 7.87 -7.76 0.41
N HIS A 61 6.73 -8.20 0.95
CA HIS A 61 5.78 -9.05 0.22
C HIS A 61 5.16 -8.34 -0.97
N VAL A 62 4.71 -7.09 -0.78
CA VAL A 62 4.13 -6.29 -1.85
C VAL A 62 5.16 -5.97 -2.93
N LEU A 63 6.40 -5.65 -2.54
CA LEU A 63 7.49 -5.42 -3.48
C LEU A 63 7.75 -6.65 -4.34
N LYS A 64 7.85 -7.84 -3.73
CA LYS A 64 8.08 -9.09 -4.46
C LYS A 64 6.99 -9.32 -5.51
N VAL A 65 5.73 -9.35 -5.08
CA VAL A 65 4.59 -9.63 -5.98
C VAL A 65 4.46 -8.59 -7.08
N LEU A 66 4.55 -7.30 -6.76
CA LEU A 66 4.43 -6.27 -7.80
C LEU A 66 5.61 -6.27 -8.77
N THR A 67 6.82 -6.61 -8.33
CA THR A 67 7.97 -6.70 -9.25
C THR A 67 7.75 -7.80 -10.29
N GLU A 68 7.23 -8.95 -9.88
CA GLU A 68 6.90 -10.07 -10.78
C GLU A 68 5.72 -9.73 -11.71
N LEU A 69 4.68 -9.06 -11.20
CA LEU A 69 3.50 -8.72 -11.98
C LEU A 69 3.69 -7.50 -12.88
N ARG A 70 4.65 -6.62 -12.58
CA ARG A 70 4.82 -5.32 -13.23
C ARG A 70 4.83 -5.35 -14.77
N PRO A 71 5.50 -6.30 -15.45
CA PRO A 71 5.51 -6.37 -16.91
C PRO A 71 4.11 -6.58 -17.52
N PHE A 72 3.17 -7.09 -16.74
CA PHE A 72 1.81 -7.43 -17.19
C PHE A 72 0.77 -6.39 -16.77
N ILE A 73 1.11 -5.48 -15.85
CA ILE A 73 0.20 -4.45 -15.36
C ILE A 73 0.18 -3.28 -16.36
N ARG A 74 -1.00 -3.01 -16.94
CA ARG A 74 -1.24 -1.85 -17.82
C ARG A 74 -2.04 -0.74 -17.12
N PHE A 75 -3.28 -1.04 -16.73
CA PHE A 75 -4.18 -0.04 -16.14
C PHE A 75 -3.76 0.50 -14.78
N LYS A 76 -2.88 -0.21 -14.06
CA LYS A 76 -2.38 0.19 -12.75
C LYS A 76 -0.88 0.45 -12.73
N GLU A 77 -0.32 0.76 -13.90
CA GLU A 77 1.11 0.93 -14.09
C GLU A 77 1.69 1.98 -13.13
N VAL A 78 1.11 3.19 -13.13
CA VAL A 78 1.57 4.30 -12.28
C VAL A 78 1.48 3.95 -10.79
N GLN A 79 0.39 3.32 -10.34
CA GLN A 79 0.24 2.89 -8.95
C GLN A 79 1.21 1.77 -8.59
N ALA A 80 1.48 0.85 -9.51
CA ALA A 80 2.40 -0.26 -9.30
C ALA A 80 3.84 0.25 -9.17
N ASP A 81 4.29 1.13 -10.06
CA ASP A 81 5.63 1.73 -10.00
C ASP A 81 5.82 2.55 -8.73
N ALA A 82 4.86 3.42 -8.42
CA ALA A 82 4.93 4.22 -7.20
C ALA A 82 4.95 3.33 -5.93
N LEU A 83 4.19 2.23 -5.91
CA LEU A 83 4.16 1.31 -4.78
C LEU A 83 5.44 0.48 -4.67
N ILE A 84 6.02 0.03 -5.80
CA ILE A 84 7.32 -0.65 -5.85
C ILE A 84 8.40 0.26 -5.26
N GLU A 85 8.48 1.52 -5.72
CA GLU A 85 9.46 2.47 -5.23
C GLU A 85 9.29 2.74 -3.73
N ALA A 86 8.06 2.97 -3.28
CA ALA A 86 7.79 3.19 -1.86
C ALA A 86 8.16 1.98 -1.01
N CYS A 87 7.88 0.76 -1.49
CA CYS A 87 8.24 -0.46 -0.77
C CYS A 87 9.75 -0.70 -0.75
N ARG A 88 10.51 -0.32 -1.79
CA ARG A 88 11.98 -0.33 -1.74
C ARG A 88 12.52 0.57 -0.63
N ILE A 89 12.01 1.79 -0.50
CA ILE A 89 12.42 2.70 0.59
C ILE A 89 12.03 2.10 1.95
N LEU A 90 10.76 1.70 2.10
CA LEU A 90 10.18 1.29 3.39
C LEU A 90 10.63 -0.09 3.89
N SER A 91 11.16 -0.96 3.01
CA SER A 91 11.66 -2.29 3.39
C SER A 91 13.12 -2.29 3.85
N THR A 92 13.90 -1.27 3.50
CA THR A 92 15.34 -1.20 3.84
C THR A 92 15.61 -0.99 5.32
N MET A 93 14.79 -0.18 5.98
CA MET A 93 14.97 0.18 7.38
C MET A 93 13.67 0.65 8.03
N PRO A 94 13.59 0.64 9.37
CA PRO A 94 12.45 1.22 10.08
C PRO A 94 12.26 2.69 9.71
N ILE A 95 11.01 3.14 9.63
CA ILE A 95 10.62 4.52 9.29
C ILE A 95 11.35 5.58 10.12
N GLN A 96 11.71 5.26 11.38
CA GLN A 96 12.41 6.17 12.28
C GLN A 96 13.80 6.54 11.77
N LYS A 97 14.45 5.64 11.03
CA LYS A 97 15.80 5.79 10.47
C LYS A 97 15.82 6.40 9.06
N LEU A 98 14.66 6.58 8.43
CA LEU A 98 14.59 7.22 7.11
C LEU A 98 14.96 8.69 7.22
N SER A 99 15.75 9.17 6.26
CA SER A 99 16.05 10.59 6.10
C SER A 99 14.79 11.38 5.73
N GLU A 100 14.80 12.69 5.98
CA GLU A 100 13.70 13.57 5.58
C GLU A 100 13.40 13.50 4.08
N LYS A 101 14.45 13.42 3.25
CA LYS A 101 14.30 13.27 1.79
C LYS A 101 13.56 11.98 1.43
N GLN A 102 13.92 10.86 2.06
CA GLN A 102 13.23 9.58 1.85
C GLN A 102 11.78 9.63 2.34
N LEU A 103 11.52 10.24 3.49
CA LEU A 103 10.16 10.38 4.02
C LEU A 103 9.29 11.26 3.12
N LYS A 104 9.80 12.42 2.67
CA LYS A 104 9.11 13.28 1.71
C LYS A 104 8.78 12.50 0.43
N ARG A 105 9.73 11.73 -0.09
CA ARG A 105 9.52 10.87 -1.25
C ARG A 105 8.43 9.81 -1.03
N VAL A 106 8.42 9.13 0.12
CA VAL A 106 7.38 8.13 0.43
C VAL A 106 5.99 8.78 0.52
N VAL A 107 5.88 9.99 1.07
CA VAL A 107 4.63 10.75 1.09
C VAL A 107 4.20 11.10 -0.34
N ASP A 108 5.11 11.59 -1.18
CA ASP A 108 4.82 11.88 -2.59
C ASP A 108 4.24 10.66 -3.31
N LEU A 109 4.91 9.52 -3.18
CA LEU A 109 4.50 8.25 -3.76
C LEU A 109 3.12 7.80 -3.24
N ALA A 110 2.83 8.00 -1.95
CA ALA A 110 1.52 7.71 -1.39
C ALA A 110 0.41 8.58 -2.01
N PHE A 111 0.70 9.85 -2.29
CA PHE A 111 -0.25 10.75 -2.95
C PHE A 111 -0.40 10.45 -4.45
N ILE A 112 0.65 10.02 -5.15
CA ILE A 112 0.54 9.48 -6.52
C ILE A 112 -0.43 8.30 -6.53
N VAL A 113 -0.18 7.28 -5.69
CA VAL A 113 -1.06 6.11 -5.60
C VAL A 113 -2.50 6.51 -5.24
N LYS A 114 -2.68 7.51 -4.37
CA LYS A 114 -4.01 8.02 -3.98
C LYS A 114 -4.74 8.67 -5.17
N ASN A 115 -4.07 9.55 -5.91
CA ASN A 115 -4.68 10.33 -6.99
C ASN A 115 -5.05 9.46 -8.19
N GLU A 116 -4.24 8.42 -8.44
CA GLU A 116 -4.49 7.45 -9.51
C GLU A 116 -5.57 6.40 -9.16
N ASN A 117 -6.09 6.38 -7.93
CA ASN A 117 -7.19 5.49 -7.58
C ASN A 117 -8.55 6.14 -7.89
N TYR A 118 -9.42 5.42 -8.60
CA TYR A 118 -10.75 5.87 -9.06
C TYR A 118 -11.61 6.61 -8.03
N LYS A 119 -11.58 6.21 -6.76
CA LYS A 119 -12.25 6.92 -5.65
C LYS A 119 -11.41 6.82 -4.39
N SER A 120 -10.99 7.96 -3.86
CA SER A 120 -10.36 8.07 -2.55
C SER A 120 -11.23 8.89 -1.60
N ARG A 121 -11.75 8.26 -0.54
CA ARG A 121 -12.39 8.96 0.59
C ARG A 121 -11.39 9.56 1.59
N SER A 122 -10.09 9.54 1.27
CA SER A 122 -9.04 10.05 2.15
C SER A 122 -9.12 11.58 2.30
N THR A 123 -9.37 12.03 3.53
CA THR A 123 -9.39 13.45 3.92
C THR A 123 -8.00 14.00 4.26
N HIS A 124 -6.93 13.23 4.05
CA HIS A 124 -5.56 13.67 4.36
C HIS A 124 -4.99 14.53 3.23
N THR A 125 -4.51 15.72 3.60
CA THR A 125 -3.68 16.58 2.75
C THR A 125 -2.21 16.28 2.97
N LYS A 126 -1.37 16.64 1.99
CA LYS A 126 0.06 16.33 2.00
C LYS A 126 0.77 17.10 3.10
N GLU A 127 0.36 18.35 3.31
CA GLU A 127 0.83 19.28 4.33
C GLU A 127 0.54 18.74 5.73
N ALA A 128 -0.66 18.20 5.94
CA ALA A 128 -1.04 17.60 7.22
C ALA A 128 -0.18 16.37 7.55
N VAL A 129 0.22 15.59 6.54
CA VAL A 129 1.13 14.45 6.72
C VAL A 129 2.55 14.94 7.01
N TYR A 130 3.04 15.94 6.29
CA TYR A 130 4.36 16.55 6.54
C TYR A 130 4.49 17.11 7.95
N LYS A 131 3.51 17.88 8.41
CA LYS A 131 3.50 18.43 9.78
C LYS A 131 3.59 17.32 10.83
N ARG A 132 2.90 16.20 10.62
CA ARG A 132 2.93 15.05 11.56
C ARG A 132 4.26 14.31 11.55
N LEU A 133 4.90 14.21 10.39
CA LEU A 133 6.19 13.57 10.24
C LEU A 133 7.36 14.45 10.69
N GLY A 134 7.10 15.71 11.06
CA GLY A 134 8.12 16.71 11.41
C GLY A 134 8.92 17.17 10.19
N LEU A 135 8.30 17.26 9.01
CA LEU A 135 8.95 17.55 7.73
C LEU A 135 8.68 18.96 7.20
N THR A 136 8.01 19.81 7.98
CA THR A 136 7.83 21.24 7.70
C THR A 136 9.16 21.99 7.92
N PRO A 137 9.37 23.14 7.25
CA PRO A 137 10.48 24.04 7.57
C PRO A 137 10.55 24.38 9.06
#